data_AF-A0A3D6BUM2-F1
#
_entry.id   AF-A0A3D6BUM2-F1
#
_cell.length_a   1.000
_cell.length_b   1.000
_cell.length_c   1.000
_cell.angle_alpha   90.00
_cell.angle_beta   90.00
_cell.angle_gamma   90.00
#
_symmetry.space_group_name_H-M   'P 1'
#
loop_
_entity.id
_entity.type
_entity.pdbx_description
1 polymer ?
#
loop_
_entity_poly.entity_id
_entity_poly.type
_entity_poly.pdbx_seq_one_letter_code
_entity_poly.pdbx_strand_id
1 'polypeptide(L)'
;MIKTVKFRIRKLKKQWDLWYLQSKMDVKPLEHFLIFSDPRGGSTWLMQIVKQVTNKPILWEPLHVKNVPELQKIGFGWRQYIPEQANWTEAKEFFDKLFKGKILNPWIMQQTTKQELLQADQLVFKFCRGNALIPYL
;
A
#
# COMPACT_ATOMS: atom_id res chain seq x y z
N MET A 1 -25.25 -6.65 -25.64
CA MET A 1 -25.39 -7.66 -24.55
C MET A 1 -24.09 -8.41 -24.24
N ILE A 2 -23.38 -8.98 -25.23
CA ILE A 2 -22.14 -9.79 -25.02
C ILE A 2 -20.95 -9.00 -24.43
N LYS A 3 -20.75 -7.73 -24.83
CA LYS A 3 -19.66 -6.88 -24.30
C LYS A 3 -19.79 -6.63 -22.80
N THR A 4 -21.03 -6.46 -22.30
CA THR A 4 -21.34 -6.20 -20.89
C THR A 4 -21.04 -7.41 -20.00
N VAL A 5 -21.32 -8.62 -20.48
CA VAL A 5 -21.03 -9.87 -19.76
C VAL A 5 -19.53 -10.10 -19.63
N LYS A 6 -18.77 -9.94 -20.73
CA LYS A 6 -17.29 -10.07 -20.70
C LYS A 6 -16.64 -9.05 -19.75
N PHE A 7 -17.16 -7.83 -19.69
CA PHE A 7 -16.68 -6.81 -18.76
C PHE A 7 -16.94 -7.19 -17.29
N ARG A 8 -18.15 -7.68 -16.98
CA ARG A 8 -18.52 -8.13 -15.62
C ARG A 8 -17.65 -9.29 -15.14
N ILE A 9 -17.39 -10.27 -15.99
CA ILE A 9 -16.52 -11.42 -15.67
C ILE A 9 -15.08 -10.96 -15.39
N ARG A 10 -14.52 -10.05 -16.21
CA ARG A 10 -13.18 -9.50 -15.98
C ARG A 10 -13.08 -8.73 -14.67
N LYS A 11 -14.10 -7.94 -14.33
CA LYS A 11 -14.17 -7.19 -13.07
C LYS A 11 -14.21 -8.13 -11.86
N LEU A 12 -15.05 -9.16 -11.90
CA LEU A 12 -15.14 -10.18 -10.85
C LEU A 12 -13.80 -10.89 -10.69
N LYS A 13 -13.18 -11.36 -11.78
CA LYS A 13 -11.86 -12.01 -11.72
C LYS A 13 -10.80 -11.12 -11.04
N LYS A 14 -10.77 -9.83 -11.37
CA LYS A 14 -9.83 -8.88 -10.73
C LYS A 14 -10.07 -8.72 -9.23
N GLN A 15 -11.33 -8.72 -8.79
CA GLN A 15 -11.68 -8.66 -7.37
C GLN A 15 -11.27 -9.94 -6.64
N TRP A 16 -11.53 -11.11 -7.26
CA TRP A 16 -11.09 -12.40 -6.74
C TRP A 16 -9.57 -12.50 -6.64
N ASP A 17 -8.84 -12.03 -7.65
CA ASP A 17 -7.38 -12.02 -7.62
C ASP A 17 -6.83 -11.16 -6.48
N LEU A 18 -7.39 -9.97 -6.26
CA LEU A 18 -6.99 -9.09 -5.17
C LEU A 18 -7.31 -9.71 -3.81
N TRP A 19 -8.50 -10.27 -3.65
CA TRP A 19 -8.91 -10.97 -2.44
C TRP A 19 -7.98 -12.15 -2.15
N TYR A 20 -7.66 -12.96 -3.17
CA TYR A 20 -6.75 -14.08 -3.03
C TYR A 20 -5.38 -13.62 -2.56
N LEU A 21 -4.80 -12.59 -3.19
CA LEU A 21 -3.52 -12.02 -2.78
C LEU A 21 -3.57 -11.55 -1.33
N GLN A 22 -4.54 -10.70 -0.96
CA GLN A 22 -4.69 -10.19 0.39
C GLN A 22 -4.84 -11.31 1.44
N SER A 23 -5.52 -12.42 1.10
CA SER A 23 -5.66 -13.57 1.99
C SER A 23 -4.39 -14.41 2.16
N LYS A 24 -3.44 -14.31 1.21
CA LYS A 24 -2.15 -15.02 1.25
C LYS A 24 -1.03 -14.19 1.84
N MET A 25 -1.15 -12.87 1.82
CA MET A 25 -0.18 -11.95 2.41
C MET A 25 -0.27 -11.99 3.94
N ASP A 26 0.87 -12.26 4.58
CA ASP A 26 1.05 -12.09 6.01
C ASP A 26 2.52 -11.80 6.32
N VAL A 27 3.00 -10.67 5.79
CA VAL A 27 4.41 -10.29 5.90
C VAL A 27 4.69 -9.69 7.28
N LYS A 28 5.88 -9.96 7.84
CA LYS A 28 6.30 -9.42 9.15
C LYS A 28 6.48 -7.90 9.09
N PRO A 29 5.73 -7.09 9.87
CA PRO A 29 5.74 -5.63 9.75
C PRO A 29 7.09 -4.94 10.02
N LEU A 30 7.92 -5.48 10.91
CA LEU A 30 9.13 -4.79 11.41
C LEU A 30 10.34 -4.82 10.47
N GLU A 31 10.22 -5.45 9.31
CA GLU A 31 11.35 -5.67 8.40
C GLU A 31 11.20 -4.93 7.05
N HIS A 32 10.28 -3.97 6.98
CA HIS A 32 9.99 -3.25 5.74
C HIS A 32 10.91 -2.05 5.51
N PHE A 33 11.10 -1.71 4.24
CA PHE A 33 11.74 -0.45 3.85
C PHE A 33 10.66 0.63 3.71
N LEU A 34 10.72 1.66 4.53
CA LEU A 34 9.77 2.77 4.50
C LEU A 34 10.45 4.03 3.94
N ILE A 35 9.99 4.51 2.77
CA ILE A 35 10.51 5.70 2.11
C ILE A 35 9.49 6.82 2.28
N PHE A 36 9.78 7.77 3.17
CA PHE A 36 8.98 8.97 3.39
C PHE A 36 9.50 10.13 2.56
N SER A 37 8.61 10.81 1.82
CA SER A 37 9.00 11.91 0.94
C SER A 37 7.85 12.86 0.62
N ASP A 38 8.19 14.07 0.21
CA ASP A 38 7.27 14.97 -0.48
C ASP A 38 7.20 14.68 -1.99
N PRO A 39 6.08 15.03 -2.65
CA PRO A 39 5.94 14.86 -4.09
C PRO A 39 6.98 15.69 -4.85
N ARG A 40 7.47 15.14 -5.98
CA ARG A 40 8.44 15.76 -6.91
C ARG A 40 9.87 15.93 -6.36
N GLY A 41 10.24 15.24 -5.28
CA GLY A 41 11.60 15.27 -4.71
C GLY A 41 12.55 14.14 -5.14
N GLY A 42 12.29 13.44 -6.24
CA GLY A 42 13.14 12.33 -6.71
C GLY A 42 12.96 10.99 -5.98
N SER A 43 12.03 10.90 -5.02
CA SER A 43 11.80 9.67 -4.24
C SER A 43 11.35 8.45 -5.05
N THR A 44 10.81 8.66 -6.26
CA THR A 44 10.55 7.57 -7.21
C THR A 44 11.85 6.89 -7.64
N TRP A 45 12.89 7.67 -7.92
CA TRP A 45 14.18 7.13 -8.34
C TRP A 45 14.87 6.40 -7.18
N LEU A 46 14.86 7.00 -5.99
CA LEU A 46 15.35 6.33 -4.77
C LEU A 46 14.63 4.99 -4.54
N MET A 47 13.31 4.98 -4.64
CA MET A 47 12.51 3.77 -4.50
C MET A 47 12.92 2.70 -5.54
N GLN A 48 13.18 3.08 -6.79
CA GLN A 48 13.61 2.14 -7.83
C GLN A 48 14.99 1.54 -7.52
N ILE A 49 15.92 2.35 -7.01
CA ILE A 49 17.23 1.87 -6.55
C ILE A 49 17.05 0.84 -5.42
N VAL A 50 16.24 1.17 -4.40
CA VAL A 50 15.96 0.25 -3.29
C VAL A 50 15.33 -1.05 -3.82
N LYS A 51 14.38 -0.99 -4.74
CA LYS A 51 13.80 -2.18 -5.39
C LYS A 51 14.88 -3.01 -6.06
N GLN A 52 15.75 -2.39 -6.85
CA GLN A 52 16.78 -3.08 -7.61
C GLN A 52 17.81 -3.76 -6.70
N VAL A 53 18.20 -3.12 -5.60
CA VAL A 53 19.19 -3.66 -4.65
C VAL A 53 18.61 -4.76 -3.78
N THR A 54 17.37 -4.60 -3.32
CA THR A 54 16.75 -5.52 -2.35
C THR A 54 15.91 -6.62 -3.01
N ASN A 55 15.55 -6.44 -4.28
CA ASN A 55 14.60 -7.26 -5.04
C ASN A 55 13.23 -7.45 -4.33
N LYS A 56 12.84 -6.49 -3.47
CA LYS A 56 11.57 -6.53 -2.74
C LYS A 56 10.46 -5.80 -3.52
N PRO A 57 9.21 -6.28 -3.46
CA PRO A 57 8.08 -5.61 -4.09
C PRO A 57 7.77 -4.25 -3.47
N ILE A 58 7.18 -3.38 -4.27
CA ILE A 58 6.84 -2.01 -3.88
C ILE A 58 5.33 -1.86 -3.68
N LEU A 59 4.96 -1.26 -2.56
CA LEU A 59 3.64 -0.70 -2.34
C LEU A 59 3.69 0.82 -2.55
N TRP A 60 3.10 1.24 -3.67
CA TRP A 60 3.18 2.60 -4.20
C TRP A 60 2.15 3.53 -3.56
N GLU A 61 2.64 4.56 -2.85
CA GLU A 61 1.83 5.67 -2.33
C GLU A 61 0.52 5.24 -1.65
N PRO A 62 0.58 4.37 -0.62
CA PRO A 62 -0.61 3.84 0.04
C PRO A 62 -1.36 4.87 0.89
N LEU A 63 -0.81 6.08 1.05
CA LEU A 63 -1.46 7.22 1.72
C LEU A 63 -2.21 8.16 0.76
N HIS A 64 -2.38 7.75 -0.51
CA HIS A 64 -3.11 8.55 -1.48
C HIS A 64 -4.62 8.49 -1.21
N VAL A 65 -5.15 9.44 -0.44
CA VAL A 65 -6.54 9.48 0.07
C VAL A 65 -7.59 9.23 -1.02
N LYS A 66 -7.39 9.72 -2.25
CA LYS A 66 -8.35 9.49 -3.35
C LYS A 66 -8.30 8.08 -3.96
N ASN A 67 -7.15 7.41 -3.88
CA ASN A 67 -6.90 6.13 -4.56
C ASN A 67 -6.88 4.94 -3.59
N VAL A 68 -6.96 5.19 -2.29
CA VAL A 68 -7.01 4.18 -1.23
C VAL A 68 -8.29 4.41 -0.41
N PRO A 69 -9.41 3.78 -0.79
CA PRO A 69 -10.72 4.02 -0.18
C PRO A 69 -10.77 3.76 1.33
N GLU A 70 -9.92 2.88 1.84
CA GLU A 70 -9.80 2.55 3.27
C GLU A 70 -9.45 3.79 4.11
N LEU A 71 -8.66 4.72 3.57
CA LEU A 71 -8.33 5.99 4.22
C LEU A 71 -9.54 6.92 4.35
N GLN A 72 -10.40 6.95 3.32
CA GLN A 72 -11.62 7.77 3.34
C GLN A 72 -12.59 7.29 4.42
N LYS A 73 -12.71 5.97 4.60
CA LYS A 73 -13.59 5.36 5.60
C LYS A 73 -13.25 5.75 7.03
N ILE A 74 -11.96 5.98 7.30
CA ILE A 74 -11.49 6.35 8.63
C ILE A 74 -11.34 7.87 8.78
N GLY A 75 -11.62 8.67 7.75
CA GLY A 75 -11.48 10.14 7.81
C GLY A 75 -10.03 10.63 7.72
N PHE A 76 -9.13 9.85 7.11
CA PHE A 76 -7.71 10.21 7.00
C PHE A 76 -7.48 11.35 6.00
N GLY A 77 -6.74 12.38 6.43
CA GLY A 77 -6.42 13.56 5.61
C GLY A 77 -5.15 13.46 4.76
N TRP A 78 -4.95 14.43 3.87
CA TRP A 78 -3.65 14.65 3.23
C TRP A 78 -2.66 15.21 4.25
N ARG A 79 -1.43 14.69 4.29
CA ARG A 79 -0.42 15.09 5.28
C ARG A 79 -0.93 14.98 6.72
N GLN A 80 -1.75 13.96 7.00
CA GLN A 80 -2.28 13.69 8.32
C GLN A 80 -1.13 13.60 9.33
N TYR A 81 -1.17 14.44 10.34
CA TYR A 81 -0.36 14.28 11.54
C TYR A 81 -1.10 13.37 12.52
N ILE A 82 -0.39 12.42 13.11
CA ILE A 82 -0.88 11.62 14.21
C ILE A 82 0.18 11.70 15.32
N PRO A 83 -0.18 12.19 16.52
CA PRO A 83 0.72 12.14 17.67
C PRO A 83 1.11 10.70 18.03
N GLU A 84 2.33 10.49 18.51
CA GLU A 84 2.84 9.17 18.95
C GLU A 84 1.90 8.47 19.95
N GLN A 85 1.35 9.24 20.89
CA GLN A 85 0.45 8.74 21.96
C GLN A 85 -1.03 8.78 21.56
N ALA A 86 -1.35 9.02 20.29
CA ALA A 86 -2.73 9.10 19.84
C ALA A 86 -3.42 7.73 19.93
N ASN A 87 -4.60 7.71 20.54
CA ASN A 87 -5.44 6.52 20.57
C ASN A 87 -6.43 6.54 19.40
N TRP A 88 -5.93 6.22 18.20
CA TRP A 88 -6.74 6.12 16.99
C TRP A 88 -6.75 4.68 16.47
N THR A 89 -7.68 3.88 17.00
CA THR A 89 -7.79 2.43 16.73
C THR A 89 -7.87 2.12 15.24
N GLU A 90 -8.67 2.87 14.47
CA GLU A 90 -8.86 2.63 13.04
C GLU A 90 -7.60 2.91 12.24
N ALA A 91 -6.83 3.94 12.60
CA ALA A 91 -5.54 4.20 11.97
C ALA A 91 -4.53 3.10 12.30
N LYS A 92 -4.49 2.65 13.57
CA LYS A 92 -3.64 1.52 13.99
C LYS A 92 -3.97 0.24 13.21
N GLU A 93 -5.24 -0.11 13.10
CA GLU A 93 -5.69 -1.25 12.30
C GLU A 93 -5.35 -1.10 10.81
N PHE A 94 -5.48 0.12 10.27
CA PHE A 94 -5.11 0.39 8.88
C PHE A 94 -3.63 0.12 8.65
N PHE A 95 -2.73 0.64 9.49
CA PHE A 95 -1.30 0.42 9.34
C PHE A 95 -0.89 -1.04 9.61
N ASP A 96 -1.52 -1.72 10.58
CA ASP A 96 -1.29 -3.16 10.80
C ASP A 96 -1.65 -3.98 9.54
N LYS A 97 -2.83 -3.72 8.95
CA LYS A 97 -3.24 -4.37 7.70
C LYS A 97 -2.34 -3.98 6.53
N LEU A 98 -1.92 -2.72 6.46
CA LEU A 98 -1.05 -2.21 5.40
C LEU A 98 0.32 -2.89 5.43
N PHE A 99 0.97 -2.95 6.59
CA PHE A 99 2.28 -3.58 6.74
C PHE A 99 2.21 -5.10 6.56
N LYS A 100 1.12 -5.76 6.95
CA LYS A 100 0.91 -7.17 6.60
C LYS A 100 0.64 -7.43 5.10
N GLY A 101 0.58 -6.39 4.27
CA GLY A 101 0.30 -6.49 2.83
C GLY A 101 -1.17 -6.78 2.51
N LYS A 102 -2.08 -6.53 3.46
CA LYS A 102 -3.52 -6.83 3.34
C LYS A 102 -4.32 -5.67 2.72
N ILE A 103 -3.69 -4.52 2.51
CA ILE A 103 -4.27 -3.38 1.78
C ILE A 103 -3.63 -3.32 0.39
N LEU A 104 -4.36 -3.81 -0.61
CA LEU A 104 -3.92 -3.87 -1.99
C LEU A 104 -5.00 -3.37 -2.93
N ASN A 105 -4.60 -2.57 -3.91
CA ASN A 105 -5.47 -2.16 -5.00
C ASN A 105 -4.61 -1.81 -6.24
N PRO A 106 -5.23 -1.54 -7.41
CA PRO A 106 -4.48 -1.25 -8.63
C PRO A 106 -3.56 -0.03 -8.56
N TRP A 107 -3.79 0.92 -7.63
CA TRP A 107 -2.91 2.07 -7.39
C TRP A 107 -1.67 1.67 -6.58
N ILE A 108 -1.87 0.96 -5.48
CA ILE A 108 -0.78 0.50 -4.60
C ILE A 108 0.14 -0.46 -5.35
N MET A 109 -0.42 -1.31 -6.21
CA MET A 109 0.34 -2.35 -6.92
C MET A 109 0.97 -1.85 -8.23
N GLN A 110 0.98 -0.56 -8.55
CA GLN A 110 1.42 -0.08 -9.87
C GLN A 110 2.87 -0.42 -10.23
N GLN A 111 3.73 -0.63 -9.22
CA GLN A 111 5.16 -0.90 -9.39
C GLN A 111 5.54 -2.33 -9.04
N THR A 112 4.56 -3.23 -8.89
CA THR A 112 4.80 -4.61 -8.51
C THR A 112 3.84 -5.59 -9.17
N THR A 113 4.30 -6.82 -9.37
CA THR A 113 3.50 -7.93 -9.88
C THR A 113 2.89 -8.73 -8.74
N LYS A 114 1.85 -9.51 -9.07
CA LYS A 114 1.22 -10.43 -8.12
C LYS A 114 2.18 -11.50 -7.62
N GLN A 115 3.09 -11.97 -8.48
CA GLN A 115 4.06 -13.00 -8.15
C GLN A 115 5.10 -12.47 -7.16
N GLU A 116 5.63 -11.27 -7.40
CA GLU A 116 6.56 -10.61 -6.45
C GLU A 116 5.92 -10.49 -5.06
N LEU A 117 4.64 -10.12 -4.98
CA LEU A 117 3.92 -10.03 -3.70
C LEU A 117 3.76 -11.38 -3.01
N LEU A 118 3.35 -12.43 -3.73
CA LEU A 118 3.15 -13.77 -3.14
C LEU A 118 4.43 -14.40 -2.60
N GLN A 119 5.59 -13.97 -3.10
CA GLN A 119 6.90 -14.47 -2.68
C GLN A 119 7.57 -13.54 -1.66
N ALA A 120 6.89 -12.45 -1.27
CA ALA A 120 7.47 -11.41 -0.45
C ALA A 120 7.55 -11.82 1.03
N ASP A 121 8.75 -11.70 1.58
CA ASP A 121 9.08 -11.73 3.01
C ASP A 121 9.25 -10.31 3.59
N GLN A 122 9.47 -9.32 2.73
CA GLN A 122 9.60 -7.89 3.05
C GLN A 122 9.01 -7.04 1.92
N LEU A 123 8.63 -5.81 2.24
CA LEU A 123 7.99 -4.87 1.31
C LEU A 123 8.71 -3.51 1.34
N VAL A 124 8.65 -2.79 0.22
CA VAL A 124 9.10 -1.39 0.12
C VAL A 124 7.88 -0.49 0.03
N PHE A 125 7.66 0.35 1.04
CA PHE A 125 6.59 1.34 1.06
C PHE A 125 7.11 2.69 0.62
N LYS A 126 6.50 3.28 -0.41
CA LYS A 126 6.76 4.67 -0.78
C LYS A 126 5.64 5.55 -0.25
N PHE A 127 5.88 6.19 0.89
CA PHE A 127 4.96 7.16 1.48
C PHE A 127 5.22 8.57 0.93
N CYS A 128 4.34 9.01 0.03
CA CYS A 128 4.27 10.41 -0.38
C CYS A 128 3.37 11.17 0.59
N ARG A 129 3.83 12.31 1.14
CA ARG A 129 3.09 13.13 2.12
C ARG A 129 2.84 12.43 3.47
N GLY A 130 3.71 11.49 3.85
CA GLY A 130 3.59 10.72 5.09
C GLY A 130 4.53 11.17 6.22
N ASN A 131 5.36 12.19 6.01
CA ASN A 131 6.44 12.56 6.94
C ASN A 131 5.95 12.87 8.36
N ALA A 132 4.76 13.46 8.51
CA ALA A 132 4.16 13.77 9.80
C ALA A 132 3.73 12.53 10.61
N LEU A 133 3.76 11.33 9.99
CA LEU A 133 3.36 10.08 10.64
C LEU A 133 4.55 9.32 11.22
N ILE A 134 5.80 9.73 10.93
CA ILE A 134 7.00 9.03 11.42
C ILE A 134 6.98 8.82 12.93
N PRO A 135 6.57 9.78 13.79
CA PRO A 135 6.50 9.54 15.23
C PRO A 135 5.42 8.54 15.67
N TYR A 136 4.44 8.25 14.82
CA TYR A 136 3.32 7.37 15.13
C TYR A 136 3.54 5.92 14.66
N LEU A 137 4.39 5.72 13.64
CA LEU A 137 4.64 4.43 12.98
C LEU A 137 5.85 3.73 13.58
#